data_AF-A0A7S4EHI4-F1
#
_entry.id   AF-A0A7S4EHI4-F1
#
_cell.length_a   1.000
_cell.length_b   1.000
_cell.length_c   1.000
_cell.angle_alpha   90.00
_cell.angle_beta   90.00
_cell.angle_gamma   90.00
#
_symmetry.space_group_name_H-M   'P 1'
#
loop_
_entity.id
_entity.type
_entity.pdbx_description
1 polymer ?
#
loop_
_entity_poly.entity_id
_entity_poly.type
_entity_poly.pdbx_seq_one_letter_code
_entity_poly.pdbx_strand_id
1 'polypeptide(L)'
;MARDHEENGTTSNTVPIATNVASAERKGQQQQPAQQPAQQPAQEQHAIILFYKYHPLSADRSLVELYRTALERFCESLGLKGRILVGCSQHRSEGINGTLSGTVAGLRVFVEAFTVARVRTAADANTNADTNAEGENETAIDATTNETNHEADTTTNPQASVSVSASLSVSPTPSLPLEQQQQALKRFRSDCQEFYRAADCPPFEMKESEFKWSELDGDDKTEKELERDTNANTKSNANTKAEELFPDLNIKIVKELIGTGGVLSSIQIDQLHKGYLTPKEWHERIAKLNNKNDGNGDNNDTILIDCRNTKECAIGNFAGSLDPQTTTFNQFPKWVDDHKHKLRNKKSVLMYCTGGIRCEKASAYVRKAMGDSVGEVRHLQGGIHK
;
A
#
# COMPACT_ATOMS: atom_id res chain seq x y z
N MET A 1 71.07 42.49 -33.35
CA MET A 1 72.43 41.88 -33.34
C MET A 1 73.03 42.10 -31.97
N ALA A 2 73.58 41.02 -31.40
CA ALA A 2 74.49 40.87 -30.24
C ALA A 2 74.19 41.65 -28.94
N ARG A 3 73.93 41.03 -27.78
CA ARG A 3 74.73 40.13 -26.91
C ARG A 3 75.88 40.80 -26.14
N ASP A 4 76.07 40.25 -24.93
CA ASP A 4 77.27 40.20 -24.07
C ASP A 4 77.30 41.20 -22.89
N HIS A 5 77.14 40.73 -21.64
CA HIS A 5 78.10 40.07 -20.71
C HIS A 5 78.92 41.14 -19.95
N GLU A 6 79.33 41.05 -18.68
CA GLU A 6 79.12 40.20 -17.50
C GLU A 6 79.99 40.85 -16.36
N GLU A 7 80.02 40.23 -15.18
CA GLU A 7 80.96 40.40 -14.05
C GLU A 7 80.59 41.46 -12.97
N ASN A 8 80.23 41.08 -11.74
CA ASN A 8 80.89 40.35 -10.62
C ASN A 8 81.80 41.21 -9.73
N GLY A 9 81.62 41.16 -8.41
CA GLY A 9 82.68 41.50 -7.44
C GLY A 9 82.33 42.15 -6.08
N THR A 10 81.65 41.41 -5.21
CA THR A 10 81.79 41.19 -3.74
C THR A 10 82.49 42.18 -2.75
N THR A 11 81.95 42.14 -1.51
CA THR A 11 82.44 42.57 -0.16
C THR A 11 81.91 43.92 0.32
N SER A 12 81.39 44.14 1.55
CA SER A 12 81.77 43.65 2.87
C SER A 12 80.62 43.78 3.90
N ASN A 13 80.65 42.91 4.91
CA ASN A 13 79.77 42.82 6.09
C ASN A 13 79.78 44.07 6.99
N THR A 14 78.63 44.39 7.61
CA THR A 14 78.50 44.70 9.05
C THR A 14 77.03 44.76 9.48
N VAL A 15 76.74 44.07 10.59
CA VAL A 15 75.47 43.97 11.37
C VAL A 15 75.63 44.96 12.57
N PRO A 16 74.63 45.40 13.38
CA PRO A 16 73.21 45.04 13.47
C PRO A 16 72.16 46.17 13.72
N ILE A 17 70.89 45.72 13.75
CA ILE A 17 69.77 46.08 14.67
C ILE A 17 69.00 47.40 14.46
N ALA A 18 67.85 47.20 13.81
CA ALA A 18 66.48 47.59 14.13
C ALA A 18 66.15 49.01 14.63
N THR A 19 65.40 49.72 13.78
CA THR A 19 64.16 50.41 14.18
C THR A 19 63.17 50.31 13.02
N ASN A 20 61.95 49.84 13.31
CA ASN A 20 60.87 49.67 12.36
C ASN A 20 59.78 50.69 12.74
N VAL A 21 59.40 51.60 11.83
CA VAL A 21 58.17 52.39 11.93
C VAL A 21 57.48 52.41 10.57
N ALA A 22 56.18 52.16 10.63
CA ALA A 22 55.26 51.81 9.57
C ALA A 22 55.13 52.80 8.41
N SER A 23 54.78 52.28 7.22
CA SER A 23 53.70 52.80 6.37
C SER A 23 53.31 51.77 5.30
N ALA A 24 52.03 51.82 4.93
CA ALA A 24 51.22 50.76 4.34
C ALA A 24 51.46 50.47 2.85
N GLU A 25 51.19 49.22 2.44
CA GLU A 25 50.59 48.90 1.14
C GLU A 25 49.93 47.50 1.14
N ARG A 26 48.76 47.42 0.48
CA ARG A 26 47.79 46.30 0.54
C ARG A 26 48.29 45.08 -0.25
N LYS A 27 48.13 43.88 0.32
CA LYS A 27 48.12 42.60 -0.43
C LYS A 27 46.80 41.88 -0.20
N GLY A 28 46.11 41.57 -1.28
CA GLY A 28 44.85 40.82 -1.29
C GLY A 28 45.05 39.38 -0.79
N GLN A 29 44.21 38.98 0.16
CA GLN A 29 44.07 37.59 0.57
C GLN A 29 43.03 36.92 -0.33
N GLN A 30 43.45 35.88 -1.05
CA GLN A 30 42.54 34.93 -1.67
C GLN A 30 41.78 34.18 -0.56
N GLN A 31 40.47 34.37 -0.48
CA GLN A 31 39.59 33.58 0.36
C GLN A 31 39.43 32.19 -0.25
N GLN A 32 39.72 31.15 0.54
CA GLN A 32 39.30 29.78 0.22
C GLN A 32 37.77 29.72 0.16
N PRO A 33 37.18 28.97 -0.78
CA PRO A 33 35.73 28.83 -0.84
C PRO A 33 35.22 28.12 0.41
N ALA A 34 34.27 28.76 1.09
CA ALA A 34 33.58 28.20 2.24
C ALA A 34 32.93 26.86 1.84
N GLN A 35 33.33 25.78 2.51
CA GLN A 35 32.62 24.51 2.42
C GLN A 35 31.21 24.73 2.95
N GLN A 36 30.21 24.53 2.09
CA GLN A 36 28.81 24.52 2.52
C GLN A 36 28.62 23.42 3.58
N PRO A 37 27.90 23.69 4.68
CA PRO A 37 27.57 22.63 5.62
C PRO A 37 26.80 21.54 4.87
N ALA A 38 27.25 20.29 4.99
CA ALA A 38 26.57 19.14 4.42
C ALA A 38 25.10 19.18 4.86
N GLN A 39 24.19 19.36 3.91
CA GLN A 39 22.76 19.23 4.18
C GLN A 39 22.53 17.81 4.70
N GLN A 40 22.02 17.70 5.93
CA GLN A 40 21.55 16.42 6.44
C GLN A 40 20.51 15.89 5.43
N PRO A 41 20.58 14.61 5.02
CA PRO A 41 19.59 14.06 4.10
C PRO A 41 18.20 14.27 4.69
N ALA A 42 17.28 14.82 3.89
CA ALA A 42 15.90 15.00 4.30
C ALA A 42 15.36 13.66 4.82
N GLN A 43 14.82 13.65 6.03
CA GLN A 43 14.28 12.45 6.64
C GLN A 43 13.11 11.94 5.78
N GLU A 44 13.26 10.75 5.21
CA GLU A 44 12.26 10.19 4.32
C GLU A 44 11.02 9.77 5.12
N GLN A 45 9.89 10.38 4.80
CA GLN A 45 8.61 10.03 5.42
C GLN A 45 8.21 8.61 5.00
N HIS A 46 7.81 7.81 5.98
CA HIS A 46 7.33 6.45 5.78
C HIS A 46 5.82 6.36 5.98
N ALA A 47 5.19 5.41 5.30
CA ALA A 47 3.78 5.12 5.48
C ALA A 47 3.50 3.63 5.33
N ILE A 48 2.27 3.26 5.66
CA ILE A 48 1.68 1.96 5.38
C ILE A 48 0.49 2.16 4.45
N ILE A 49 0.35 1.33 3.42
CA ILE A 49 -0.86 1.24 2.61
C ILE A 49 -1.54 -0.10 2.81
N LEU A 50 -2.86 -0.10 2.92
CA LEU A 50 -3.72 -1.28 2.86
C LEU A 50 -4.60 -1.19 1.63
N PHE A 51 -4.68 -2.27 0.86
CA PHE A 51 -5.47 -2.30 -0.37
C PHE A 51 -5.97 -3.72 -0.65
N TYR A 52 -7.13 -3.82 -1.29
CA TYR A 52 -7.59 -5.07 -1.87
C TYR A 52 -8.51 -4.76 -3.04
N LYS A 53 -8.59 -5.69 -3.99
CA LYS A 53 -9.63 -5.69 -5.01
C LYS A 53 -9.90 -7.12 -5.46
N TYR A 54 -11.18 -7.48 -5.51
CA TYR A 54 -11.59 -8.69 -6.21
C TYR A 54 -11.62 -8.37 -7.71
N HIS A 55 -10.72 -8.99 -8.45
CA HIS A 55 -10.54 -8.76 -9.89
C HIS A 55 -9.96 -10.04 -10.49
N PRO A 56 -10.63 -10.66 -11.47
CA PRO A 56 -10.12 -11.88 -12.07
C PRO A 56 -8.80 -11.57 -12.81
N LEU A 57 -7.76 -12.37 -12.52
CA LEU A 57 -6.46 -12.35 -13.19
C LEU A 57 -6.37 -13.58 -14.11
N SER A 58 -5.91 -14.72 -13.59
CA SER A 58 -5.89 -15.99 -14.32
C SER A 58 -6.07 -17.19 -13.39
N ALA A 59 -6.72 -18.25 -13.88
CA ALA A 59 -6.72 -19.54 -13.22
C ALA A 59 -5.46 -20.37 -13.53
N ASP A 60 -4.67 -19.96 -14.54
CA ASP A 60 -3.37 -20.56 -14.82
C ASP A 60 -2.34 -20.07 -13.80
N ARG A 61 -1.95 -20.99 -12.91
CA ARG A 61 -0.98 -20.72 -11.85
C ARG A 61 0.39 -20.27 -12.40
N SER A 62 0.80 -20.76 -13.56
CA SER A 62 2.10 -20.42 -14.15
C SER A 62 2.13 -18.97 -14.60
N LEU A 63 1.04 -18.48 -15.21
CA LEU A 63 0.90 -17.07 -15.57
C LEU A 63 0.85 -16.19 -14.31
N VAL A 64 0.12 -16.61 -13.27
CA VAL A 64 0.06 -15.86 -12.01
C VAL A 64 1.44 -15.82 -11.32
N GLU A 65 2.28 -16.83 -11.47
CA GLU A 65 3.65 -16.84 -10.96
C GLU A 65 4.54 -15.79 -11.65
N LEU A 66 4.37 -15.59 -12.96
CA LEU A 66 5.03 -14.50 -13.69
C LEU A 66 4.60 -13.13 -13.16
N TYR A 67 3.29 -12.93 -12.97
CA TYR A 67 2.75 -11.70 -12.39
C TYR A 67 3.27 -11.45 -10.96
N ARG A 68 3.27 -12.48 -10.12
CA ARG A 68 3.81 -12.45 -8.75
C ARG A 68 5.29 -12.04 -8.74
N THR A 69 6.08 -12.61 -9.64
CA THR A 69 7.53 -12.32 -9.77
C THR A 69 7.77 -10.89 -10.25
N ALA A 70 6.99 -10.39 -11.21
CA ALA A 70 7.06 -9.00 -11.64
C ALA A 70 6.71 -8.04 -10.50
N LEU A 71 5.68 -8.36 -9.71
CA LEU A 71 5.25 -7.57 -8.56
C LEU A 71 6.28 -7.55 -7.44
N GLU A 72 6.93 -8.69 -7.18
CA GLU A 72 8.00 -8.82 -6.18
C GLU A 72 9.20 -7.95 -6.55
N ARG A 73 9.71 -8.11 -7.77
CA ARG A 73 10.80 -7.27 -8.30
C ARG A 73 10.45 -5.78 -8.23
N PHE A 74 9.21 -5.41 -8.54
CA PHE A 74 8.77 -4.02 -8.50
C PHE A 74 8.79 -3.47 -7.06
N CYS A 75 8.20 -4.19 -6.10
CA CYS A 75 8.20 -3.80 -4.70
C CYS A 75 9.63 -3.70 -4.13
N GLU A 76 10.49 -4.70 -4.41
CA GLU A 76 11.90 -4.70 -4.00
C GLU A 76 12.65 -3.50 -4.58
N SER A 77 12.44 -3.20 -5.87
CA SER A 77 13.05 -2.04 -6.53
C SER A 77 12.56 -0.70 -6.00
N LEU A 78 11.52 -0.66 -5.18
CA LEU A 78 11.03 0.55 -4.51
C LEU A 78 11.36 0.55 -3.01
N GLY A 79 12.07 -0.48 -2.52
CA GLY A 79 12.37 -0.65 -1.09
C GLY A 79 11.14 -0.98 -0.23
N LEU A 80 10.06 -1.50 -0.83
CA LEU A 80 8.82 -1.79 -0.11
C LEU A 80 8.89 -3.12 0.63
N LYS A 81 8.28 -3.14 1.81
CA LYS A 81 8.13 -4.32 2.67
C LYS A 81 6.65 -4.60 2.91
N GLY A 82 6.34 -5.76 3.48
CA GLY A 82 4.97 -6.14 3.82
C GLY A 82 4.51 -7.40 3.10
N ARG A 83 3.20 -7.55 2.88
CA ARG A 83 2.61 -8.77 2.33
C ARG A 83 1.61 -8.48 1.23
N ILE A 84 1.71 -9.22 0.14
CA ILE A 84 0.69 -9.24 -0.92
C ILE A 84 0.23 -10.68 -1.13
N LEU A 85 -1.07 -10.87 -1.23
CA LEU A 85 -1.72 -12.13 -1.57
C LEU A 85 -2.33 -11.99 -2.97
N VAL A 86 -2.00 -12.93 -3.85
CA VAL A 86 -2.58 -13.05 -5.19
C VAL A 86 -3.47 -14.29 -5.20
N GLY A 87 -4.77 -14.11 -5.39
CA GLY A 87 -5.76 -15.17 -5.30
C GLY A 87 -5.85 -15.98 -6.59
N CYS A 88 -5.32 -17.20 -6.61
CA CYS A 88 -5.38 -18.13 -7.74
C CYS A 88 -5.52 -19.59 -7.27
N SER A 89 -6.46 -20.31 -7.89
CA SER A 89 -6.75 -21.72 -7.70
C SER A 89 -7.08 -22.36 -9.06
N GLN A 90 -7.12 -23.71 -9.12
CA GLN A 90 -7.27 -24.47 -10.37
C GLN A 90 -8.41 -24.02 -11.30
N HIS A 91 -9.46 -23.40 -10.77
CA HIS A 91 -10.64 -22.99 -11.54
C HIS A 91 -11.05 -21.53 -11.30
N ARG A 92 -10.25 -20.74 -10.58
CA ARG A 92 -10.65 -19.40 -10.15
C ARG A 92 -9.46 -18.51 -9.81
N SER A 93 -9.55 -17.26 -10.24
CA SER A 93 -8.79 -16.13 -9.69
C SER A 93 -9.70 -15.27 -8.81
N GLU A 94 -9.21 -14.78 -7.67
CA GLU A 94 -9.97 -13.87 -6.79
C GLU A 94 -9.52 -12.41 -6.92
N GLY A 95 -8.23 -12.14 -7.14
CA GLY A 95 -7.69 -10.77 -7.21
C GLY A 95 -6.48 -10.59 -6.30
N ILE A 96 -6.36 -9.42 -5.68
CA ILE A 96 -5.18 -9.04 -4.87
C ILE A 96 -5.61 -8.44 -3.53
N ASN A 97 -4.87 -8.75 -2.48
CA ASN A 97 -5.00 -8.16 -1.15
C ASN A 97 -3.60 -7.90 -0.58
N GLY A 98 -3.32 -6.68 -0.14
CA GLY A 98 -1.98 -6.28 0.27
C GLY A 98 -1.93 -5.32 1.43
N THR A 99 -0.80 -5.38 2.13
CA THR A 99 -0.34 -4.37 3.09
C THR A 99 1.12 -4.13 2.81
N LEU A 100 1.49 -2.90 2.46
CA LEU A 100 2.87 -2.53 2.18
C LEU A 100 3.31 -1.38 3.07
N SER A 101 4.58 -1.38 3.45
CA SER A 101 5.25 -0.26 4.11
C SER A 101 6.48 0.16 3.31
N GLY A 102 6.87 1.42 3.47
CA GLY A 102 8.05 1.99 2.85
C GLY A 102 7.98 3.51 2.80
N THR A 103 8.86 4.12 2.03
CA THR A 103 8.86 5.57 1.84
C THR A 103 7.58 6.01 1.13
N VAL A 104 7.06 7.19 1.46
CA VAL A 104 5.88 7.78 0.80
C VAL A 104 6.11 7.90 -0.71
N ALA A 105 7.33 8.24 -1.14
CA ALA A 105 7.69 8.30 -2.56
C ALA A 105 7.56 6.92 -3.25
N GLY A 106 8.17 5.87 -2.68
CA GLY A 106 8.07 4.52 -3.23
C GLY A 106 6.63 4.00 -3.27
N LEU A 107 5.87 4.22 -2.19
CA LEU A 107 4.46 3.83 -2.13
C LEU A 107 3.60 4.58 -3.17
N ARG A 108 3.88 5.86 -3.44
CA ARG A 108 3.17 6.60 -4.50
C ARG A 108 3.44 6.03 -5.88
N VAL A 109 4.67 5.63 -6.18
CA VAL A 109 4.99 4.96 -7.45
C VAL A 109 4.32 3.60 -7.55
N PHE A 110 4.24 2.86 -6.44
CA PHE A 110 3.47 1.63 -6.38
C PHE A 110 1.99 1.87 -6.68
N VAL A 111 1.36 2.86 -6.04
CA VAL A 111 -0.04 3.25 -6.31
C VAL A 111 -0.21 3.65 -7.78
N GLU A 112 0.71 4.44 -8.32
CA GLU A 112 0.68 4.88 -9.73
C GLU A 112 0.63 3.69 -10.70
N ALA A 113 1.31 2.59 -10.38
CA ALA A 113 1.32 1.39 -11.22
C ALA A 113 -0.07 0.78 -11.46
N PHE A 114 -0.99 0.97 -10.52
CA PHE A 114 -2.34 0.40 -10.56
C PHE A 114 -3.43 1.44 -10.78
N THR A 115 -3.13 2.73 -10.63
CA THR A 115 -4.07 3.80 -10.99
C THR A 115 -3.95 4.11 -12.48
N VAL A 116 -5.06 4.06 -13.20
CA VAL A 116 -5.10 4.58 -14.57
C VAL A 116 -4.80 6.08 -14.53
N ALA A 117 -3.76 6.50 -15.23
CA ALA A 117 -3.57 7.92 -15.49
C ALA A 117 -4.79 8.41 -16.28
N ARG A 118 -5.65 9.23 -15.66
CA ARG A 118 -6.52 10.09 -16.47
C ARG A 118 -5.58 10.87 -17.39
N VAL A 119 -5.79 10.78 -18.70
CA VAL A 119 -5.23 11.76 -19.61
C VAL A 119 -5.69 13.10 -19.06
N ARG A 120 -4.80 13.87 -18.45
CA ARG A 120 -5.11 15.25 -18.08
C ARG A 120 -5.31 15.97 -19.40
N THR A 121 -6.56 16.13 -19.78
CA THR A 121 -6.89 17.05 -20.87
C THR A 121 -6.67 18.46 -20.32
N ALA A 122 -6.42 19.44 -21.19
CA ALA A 122 -6.26 20.84 -20.76
C ALA A 122 -7.45 21.39 -19.94
N ALA A 123 -8.60 20.69 -19.94
CA ALA A 123 -9.79 21.01 -19.15
C ALA A 123 -9.66 20.61 -17.66
N ASP A 124 -8.83 19.62 -17.31
CA ASP A 124 -8.68 19.14 -15.92
C ASP A 124 -7.84 20.08 -15.04
N ALA A 125 -7.18 21.08 -15.64
CA ALA A 125 -6.47 22.12 -14.91
C ALA A 125 -7.40 23.21 -14.35
N ASN A 126 -8.71 23.17 -14.65
CA ASN A 126 -9.59 24.30 -14.39
C ASN A 126 -11.00 23.93 -13.90
N THR A 127 -11.14 22.98 -12.98
CA THR A 127 -12.43 22.73 -12.28
C THR A 127 -12.26 22.35 -10.81
N ASN A 128 -11.93 23.33 -9.97
CA ASN A 128 -12.50 23.41 -8.62
C ASN A 128 -13.78 24.26 -8.72
N ALA A 129 -14.91 23.64 -9.08
CA ALA A 129 -16.26 24.18 -8.85
C ALA A 129 -17.33 23.15 -9.29
N ASP A 130 -18.17 22.77 -8.33
CA ASP A 130 -19.60 22.44 -8.45
C ASP A 130 -20.16 21.39 -9.45
N THR A 131 -20.65 20.31 -8.83
CA THR A 131 -21.97 19.65 -8.98
C THR A 131 -22.56 19.23 -10.34
N ASN A 132 -22.98 17.95 -10.34
CA ASN A 132 -24.23 17.38 -10.89
C ASN A 132 -24.44 17.19 -12.40
N ALA A 133 -25.15 16.08 -12.68
CA ALA A 133 -25.93 15.70 -13.87
C ALA A 133 -25.31 14.66 -14.84
N GLU A 134 -25.87 13.45 -14.70
CA GLU A 134 -26.37 12.49 -15.69
C GLU A 134 -26.16 12.76 -17.21
N GLY A 135 -25.98 11.67 -17.97
CA GLY A 135 -26.25 11.68 -19.41
C GLY A 135 -25.52 10.58 -20.18
N GLU A 136 -26.28 9.69 -20.81
CA GLU A 136 -25.88 8.43 -21.43
C GLU A 136 -25.21 8.54 -22.81
N ASN A 137 -24.64 7.39 -23.20
CA ASN A 137 -24.68 6.77 -24.55
C ASN A 137 -23.59 7.16 -25.56
N GLU A 138 -22.78 6.19 -25.96
CA GLU A 138 -22.52 5.98 -27.40
C GLU A 138 -22.00 4.57 -27.71
N THR A 139 -22.46 4.11 -28.87
CA THR A 139 -22.43 2.77 -29.45
C THR A 139 -21.17 2.51 -30.28
N ALA A 140 -20.71 1.25 -30.22
CA ALA A 140 -20.20 0.38 -31.29
C ALA A 140 -19.32 0.96 -32.42
N ILE A 141 -18.15 0.33 -32.63
CA ILE A 141 -17.75 -0.15 -33.96
C ILE A 141 -16.76 -1.32 -33.87
N ASP A 142 -17.03 -2.27 -34.75
CA ASP A 142 -16.46 -3.58 -35.03
C ASP A 142 -15.36 -3.49 -36.11
N ALA A 143 -14.38 -4.40 -36.10
CA ALA A 143 -13.66 -4.94 -37.27
C ALA A 143 -12.38 -5.75 -36.87
N THR A 144 -12.53 -7.07 -36.86
CA THR A 144 -11.75 -8.11 -37.58
C THR A 144 -10.66 -7.62 -38.58
N THR A 145 -9.51 -8.27 -38.86
CA THR A 145 -9.16 -9.70 -39.08
C THR A 145 -7.64 -9.90 -39.37
N ASN A 146 -7.17 -11.17 -39.25
CA ASN A 146 -6.05 -11.90 -39.90
C ASN A 146 -4.58 -11.71 -39.42
N GLU A 147 -3.95 -12.76 -38.84
CA GLU A 147 -3.22 -13.92 -39.45
C GLU A 147 -1.86 -13.51 -40.11
N THR A 148 -0.66 -14.07 -39.86
CA THR A 148 -0.17 -15.45 -39.62
C THR A 148 1.31 -15.49 -39.16
N ASN A 149 1.68 -16.55 -38.41
CA ASN A 149 2.91 -17.39 -38.35
C ASN A 149 4.35 -16.83 -38.38
N HIS A 150 5.18 -17.23 -37.39
CA HIS A 150 6.30 -18.19 -37.58
C HIS A 150 6.95 -18.66 -36.26
N GLU A 151 7.27 -19.96 -36.20
CA GLU A 151 8.01 -20.69 -35.16
C GLU A 151 9.52 -20.40 -35.14
N ALA A 152 10.17 -20.54 -33.97
CA ALA A 152 11.36 -21.39 -33.81
C ALA A 152 11.81 -21.50 -32.33
N ASP A 153 12.25 -22.71 -32.01
CA ASP A 153 12.62 -23.31 -30.74
C ASP A 153 14.11 -23.05 -30.36
N THR A 154 14.42 -23.05 -29.06
CA THR A 154 15.48 -23.86 -28.40
C THR A 154 16.10 -23.24 -27.14
N THR A 155 16.21 -24.14 -26.16
CA THR A 155 16.74 -24.13 -24.79
C THR A 155 18.25 -23.86 -24.63
N THR A 156 18.68 -23.29 -23.49
CA THR A 156 19.46 -23.98 -22.42
C THR A 156 20.03 -23.01 -21.36
N ASN A 157 19.99 -23.48 -20.10
CA ASN A 157 20.65 -22.98 -18.88
C ASN A 157 21.73 -24.04 -18.50
N PRO A 158 22.80 -23.78 -17.70
CA PRO A 158 22.64 -23.78 -16.22
C PRO A 158 23.63 -22.91 -15.39
N GLN A 159 23.12 -22.48 -14.23
CA GLN A 159 23.68 -22.39 -12.86
C GLN A 159 25.20 -22.24 -12.61
N ALA A 160 25.55 -21.34 -11.65
CA ALA A 160 26.24 -21.71 -10.39
C ALA A 160 26.22 -20.59 -9.34
N SER A 161 26.16 -21.02 -8.09
CA SER A 161 26.01 -20.34 -6.78
C SER A 161 27.35 -19.94 -6.13
N VAL A 162 27.39 -18.88 -5.30
CA VAL A 162 28.21 -18.82 -4.07
C VAL A 162 27.55 -17.89 -3.03
N SER A 163 27.44 -18.39 -1.80
CA SER A 163 27.00 -17.73 -0.57
C SER A 163 28.17 -17.14 0.23
N VAL A 164 28.03 -15.91 0.75
CA VAL A 164 28.85 -15.41 1.87
C VAL A 164 27.95 -14.58 2.80
N SER A 165 27.83 -15.04 4.05
CA SER A 165 27.14 -14.35 5.14
C SER A 165 28.07 -13.33 5.79
N ALA A 166 27.73 -12.04 5.68
CA ALA A 166 28.32 -10.98 6.47
C ALA A 166 27.19 -10.26 7.23
N SER A 167 27.27 -10.31 8.55
CA SER A 167 26.43 -9.55 9.47
C SER A 167 26.76 -8.06 9.32
N LEU A 168 25.98 -7.38 8.48
CA LEU A 168 26.04 -5.94 8.27
C LEU A 168 24.95 -5.27 9.11
N SER A 169 25.35 -4.32 9.95
CA SER A 169 24.43 -3.34 10.52
C SER A 169 23.80 -2.56 9.36
N VAL A 170 22.53 -2.87 9.06
CA VAL A 170 21.82 -2.28 7.92
C VAL A 170 21.52 -0.83 8.26
N SER A 171 22.26 0.07 7.62
CA SER A 171 21.87 1.47 7.54
C SER A 171 20.64 1.57 6.64
N PRO A 172 19.70 2.49 6.90
CA PRO A 172 18.47 2.56 6.12
C PRO A 172 18.79 2.76 4.64
N THR A 173 18.11 1.98 3.80
CA THR A 173 18.28 2.06 2.35
C THR A 173 17.63 3.37 1.91
N PRO A 174 18.38 4.34 1.36
CA PRO A 174 17.79 5.57 0.85
C PRO A 174 16.81 5.24 -0.27
N SER A 175 15.75 6.04 -0.41
CA SER A 175 14.83 5.93 -1.53
C SER A 175 15.59 5.94 -2.85
N LEU A 176 15.16 5.10 -3.80
CA LEU A 176 15.79 5.08 -5.12
C LEU A 176 15.67 6.47 -5.78
N PRO A 177 16.66 6.92 -6.56
CA PRO A 177 16.52 8.11 -7.38
C PRO A 177 15.25 8.07 -8.25
N LEU A 178 14.61 9.22 -8.45
CA LEU A 178 13.35 9.33 -9.18
C LEU A 178 13.37 8.66 -10.56
N GLU A 179 14.49 8.79 -11.29
CA GLU A 179 14.67 8.15 -12.60
C GLU A 179 14.61 6.62 -12.52
N GLN A 180 15.21 6.04 -11.47
CA GLN A 180 15.17 4.60 -11.23
C GLN A 180 13.77 4.12 -10.84
N GLN A 181 13.06 4.90 -10.01
CA GLN A 181 11.65 4.62 -9.68
C GLN A 181 10.76 4.61 -10.93
N GLN A 182 10.92 5.60 -11.82
CA GLN A 182 10.18 5.67 -13.09
C GLN A 182 10.55 4.53 -14.04
N GLN A 183 11.82 4.12 -14.07
CA GLN A 183 12.25 2.97 -14.86
C GLN A 183 11.65 1.65 -14.33
N ALA A 184 11.61 1.48 -13.00
CA ALA A 184 10.97 0.34 -12.36
C ALA A 184 9.47 0.26 -12.71
N LEU A 185 8.77 1.40 -12.61
CA LEU A 185 7.36 1.50 -13.00
C LEU A 185 7.11 1.11 -14.47
N LYS A 186 7.92 1.64 -15.39
CA LYS A 186 7.81 1.32 -16.83
C LYS A 186 8.00 -0.18 -17.09
N ARG A 187 9.03 -0.78 -16.47
CA ARG A 187 9.29 -2.23 -16.59
C ARG A 187 8.14 -3.04 -16.04
N PHE A 188 7.65 -2.71 -14.85
CA PHE A 188 6.51 -3.41 -14.24
C PHE A 188 5.25 -3.33 -15.11
N ARG A 189 4.91 -2.16 -15.65
CA ARG A 189 3.77 -2.01 -16.57
C ARG A 189 3.93 -2.86 -17.83
N SER A 190 5.14 -2.96 -18.39
CA SER A 190 5.43 -3.84 -19.54
C SER A 190 5.21 -5.31 -19.19
N ASP A 191 5.78 -5.77 -18.07
CA ASP A 191 5.64 -7.15 -17.59
C ASP A 191 4.14 -7.49 -17.34
N CYS A 192 3.38 -6.56 -16.76
CA CYS A 192 1.93 -6.72 -16.57
C CYS A 192 1.14 -6.77 -17.88
N GLN A 193 1.47 -5.93 -18.88
CA GLN A 193 0.80 -5.97 -20.18
C GLN A 193 0.99 -7.30 -20.89
N GLU A 194 2.17 -7.90 -20.77
CA GLU A 194 2.42 -9.24 -21.29
C GLU A 194 1.57 -10.29 -20.57
N PHE A 195 1.54 -10.23 -19.24
CA PHE A 195 0.67 -11.10 -18.44
C PHE A 195 -0.81 -10.95 -18.83
N TYR A 196 -1.36 -9.74 -18.90
CA TYR A 196 -2.78 -9.52 -19.18
C TYR A 196 -3.19 -10.06 -20.55
N ARG A 197 -2.32 -9.92 -21.55
CA ARG A 197 -2.52 -10.47 -22.89
C ARG A 197 -2.49 -12.00 -22.89
N ALA A 198 -1.49 -12.59 -22.22
CA ALA A 198 -1.35 -14.05 -22.15
C ALA A 198 -2.47 -14.72 -21.34
N ALA A 199 -2.95 -14.04 -20.30
CA ALA A 199 -4.02 -14.49 -19.43
C ALA A 199 -5.44 -14.20 -19.97
N ASP A 200 -5.56 -13.45 -21.06
CA ASP A 200 -6.83 -12.95 -21.60
C ASP A 200 -7.72 -12.32 -20.52
N CYS A 201 -7.15 -11.36 -19.78
CA CYS A 201 -7.84 -10.71 -18.67
C CYS A 201 -7.67 -9.18 -18.71
N PRO A 202 -8.65 -8.42 -18.17
CA PRO A 202 -8.53 -6.97 -18.10
C PRO A 202 -7.42 -6.57 -17.12
N PRO A 203 -6.73 -5.43 -17.36
CA PRO A 203 -5.73 -4.91 -16.44
C PRO A 203 -6.25 -4.80 -15.00
N PHE A 204 -5.41 -5.16 -14.03
CA PHE A 204 -5.70 -4.90 -12.63
C PHE A 204 -5.51 -3.41 -12.34
N GLU A 205 -6.62 -2.73 -12.11
CA GLU A 205 -6.66 -1.29 -11.86
C GLU A 205 -7.36 -0.98 -10.54
N MET A 206 -6.94 0.07 -9.86
CA MET A 206 -7.56 0.55 -8.62
C MET A 206 -7.65 2.08 -8.66
N LYS A 207 -8.67 2.64 -8.01
CA LYS A 207 -8.74 4.07 -7.72
C LYS A 207 -7.75 4.39 -6.61
N GLU A 208 -7.20 5.59 -6.62
CA GLU A 208 -6.32 6.06 -5.55
C GLU A 208 -6.98 5.97 -4.17
N SER A 209 -8.28 6.26 -4.09
CA SER A 209 -9.09 6.15 -2.86
C SER A 209 -9.25 4.71 -2.32
N GLU A 210 -8.88 3.68 -3.08
CA GLU A 210 -8.91 2.28 -2.63
C GLU A 210 -7.64 1.87 -1.88
N PHE A 211 -6.59 2.71 -1.93
CA PHE A 211 -5.40 2.58 -1.10
C PHE A 211 -5.57 3.37 0.19
N LYS A 212 -5.56 2.69 1.34
CA LYS A 212 -5.72 3.33 2.64
C LYS A 212 -4.36 3.61 3.24
N TRP A 213 -4.05 4.89 3.38
CA TRP A 213 -2.77 5.37 3.88
C TRP A 213 -2.79 5.51 5.40
N SER A 214 -1.67 5.18 6.02
CA SER A 214 -1.37 5.47 7.42
C SER A 214 0.06 5.97 7.48
N GLU A 215 0.22 7.28 7.69
CA GLU A 215 1.52 7.91 7.80
C GLU A 215 2.17 7.51 9.13
N LEU A 216 3.45 7.15 9.07
CA LEU A 216 4.24 6.83 10.25
C LEU A 216 4.97 8.11 10.66
N ASP A 217 4.22 9.04 11.25
CA ASP A 217 4.83 10.24 11.81
C ASP A 217 5.65 9.87 13.05
N GLY A 218 6.84 10.45 13.16
CA GLY A 218 7.74 10.28 14.30
C GLY A 218 7.29 10.98 15.58
N ASP A 219 6.10 11.58 15.58
CA ASP A 219 5.50 12.28 16.72
C ASP A 219 4.07 11.79 16.91
N ASP A 220 3.93 10.55 17.40
CA ASP A 220 2.64 10.14 17.94
C ASP A 220 2.37 10.97 19.20
N LYS A 221 1.46 11.95 19.12
CA LYS A 221 1.07 12.83 20.25
C LYS A 221 0.57 12.04 21.47
N THR A 222 0.34 10.74 21.32
CA THR A 222 -0.03 9.79 22.37
C THR A 222 1.11 9.41 23.33
N GLU A 223 2.38 9.57 22.95
CA GLU A 223 3.51 9.25 23.85
C GLU A 223 3.61 10.22 25.04
N LYS A 224 3.18 11.48 24.88
CA LYS A 224 3.23 12.48 25.97
C LYS A 224 2.27 12.20 27.13
N GLU A 225 1.30 11.30 26.96
CA GLU A 225 0.39 10.89 28.05
C GLU A 225 0.80 9.56 28.70
N LEU A 226 1.57 8.70 28.05
CA LEU A 226 2.08 7.45 28.64
C LEU A 226 3.47 7.59 29.30
N GLU A 227 4.28 8.58 28.90
CA GLU A 227 5.62 8.79 29.47
C GLU A 227 5.64 9.32 30.92
N ARG A 228 4.48 9.58 31.55
CA ARG A 228 4.48 9.96 32.98
C ARG A 228 4.82 8.80 33.91
N ASP A 229 4.76 7.54 33.47
CA ASP A 229 4.89 6.39 34.37
C ASP A 229 6.06 5.44 34.10
N THR A 230 6.93 5.67 33.11
CA THR A 230 8.15 4.87 32.95
C THR A 230 9.35 5.68 32.48
N ASN A 231 10.37 5.74 33.33
CA ASN A 231 11.67 6.35 33.05
C ASN A 231 12.49 5.43 32.12
N ALA A 232 12.17 5.44 30.82
CA ALA A 232 12.95 4.77 29.79
C ALA A 232 13.12 5.71 28.59
N ASN A 233 14.30 6.32 28.50
CA ASN A 233 14.69 7.17 27.38
C ASN A 233 14.95 6.29 26.15
N THR A 234 13.98 6.12 25.27
CA THR A 234 14.18 5.49 23.96
C THR A 234 13.37 6.25 22.91
N LYS A 235 13.99 7.28 22.31
CA LYS A 235 13.45 7.92 21.12
C LYS A 235 13.56 6.93 19.95
N SER A 236 12.50 6.19 19.63
CA SER A 236 12.45 5.37 18.42
C SER A 236 12.27 6.27 17.20
N ASN A 237 13.19 6.21 16.26
CA ASN A 237 13.06 6.90 14.97
C ASN A 237 11.90 6.27 14.16
N ALA A 238 11.06 7.07 13.50
CA ALA A 238 9.97 6.59 12.64
C ALA A 238 10.43 5.54 11.61
N ASN A 239 11.69 5.63 11.19
CA ASN A 239 12.32 4.69 10.27
C ASN A 239 12.46 3.28 10.88
N THR A 240 12.89 3.21 12.14
CA THR A 240 13.00 1.94 12.89
C THR A 240 11.62 1.30 13.09
N LYS A 241 10.59 2.12 13.34
CA LYS A 241 9.20 1.66 13.53
C LYS A 241 8.62 1.01 12.26
N ALA A 242 8.94 1.51 11.07
CA ALA A 242 8.48 0.92 9.80
C ALA A 242 9.12 -0.45 9.51
N GLU A 243 10.44 -0.56 9.73
CA GLU A 243 11.20 -1.80 9.57
C GLU A 243 10.81 -2.85 10.63
N GLU A 244 10.47 -2.43 11.84
CA GLU A 244 9.96 -3.31 12.91
C GLU A 244 8.56 -3.87 12.62
N LEU A 245 7.70 -3.11 11.94
CA LEU A 245 6.32 -3.55 11.63
C LEU A 245 6.28 -4.62 10.53
N PHE A 246 7.16 -4.51 9.53
CA PHE A 246 7.27 -5.47 8.43
C PHE A 246 8.74 -5.73 8.07
N PRO A 247 9.34 -6.83 8.59
CA PRO A 247 10.77 -7.08 8.37
C PRO A 247 11.08 -7.43 6.90
N ASP A 248 10.14 -8.12 6.23
CA ASP A 248 10.33 -8.66 4.89
C ASP A 248 9.18 -8.32 3.95
N LEU A 249 9.48 -8.38 2.65
CA LEU A 249 8.47 -8.45 1.61
C LEU A 249 8.05 -9.91 1.41
N ASN A 250 6.74 -10.16 1.34
CA ASN A 250 6.21 -11.50 1.17
C ASN A 250 5.02 -11.51 0.21
N ILE A 251 5.22 -11.98 -1.02
CA ILE A 251 4.17 -12.09 -2.02
C ILE A 251 3.82 -13.56 -2.25
N LYS A 252 2.59 -13.96 -1.92
CA LYS A 252 2.13 -15.36 -2.05
C LYS A 252 0.96 -15.51 -2.99
N ILE A 253 0.99 -16.59 -3.76
CA ILE A 253 -0.21 -17.10 -4.43
C ILE A 253 -1.00 -17.94 -3.44
N VAL A 254 -2.26 -17.55 -3.20
CA VAL A 254 -3.18 -18.23 -2.27
C VAL A 254 -4.44 -18.67 -3.01
N LYS A 255 -5.11 -19.72 -2.49
CA LYS A 255 -6.40 -20.15 -3.05
C LYS A 255 -7.50 -19.11 -2.83
N GLU A 256 -7.44 -18.41 -1.71
CA GLU A 256 -8.40 -17.39 -1.31
C GLU A 256 -7.66 -16.20 -0.68
N LEU A 257 -8.02 -14.97 -1.07
CA LEU A 257 -7.46 -13.74 -0.47
C LEU A 257 -7.78 -13.65 1.03
N ILE A 258 -8.94 -14.19 1.40
CA ILE A 258 -9.40 -14.40 2.76
C ILE A 258 -9.94 -15.83 2.83
N GLY A 259 -9.28 -16.68 3.60
CA GLY A 259 -9.60 -18.10 3.68
C GLY A 259 -10.97 -18.35 4.32
N THR A 260 -11.83 -19.08 3.62
CA THR A 260 -13.13 -19.53 4.11
C THR A 260 -13.19 -21.04 4.33
N GLY A 261 -12.05 -21.72 4.15
CA GLY A 261 -12.01 -23.18 4.15
C GLY A 261 -12.68 -23.78 2.90
N GLY A 262 -12.74 -23.03 1.80
CA GLY A 262 -13.38 -23.47 0.56
C GLY A 262 -14.91 -23.37 0.53
N VAL A 263 -15.56 -22.98 1.64
CA VAL A 263 -17.03 -22.84 1.72
C VAL A 263 -17.57 -21.82 0.70
N LEU A 264 -16.77 -20.79 0.38
CA LEU A 264 -17.12 -19.77 -0.61
C LEU A 264 -16.46 -19.94 -1.98
N SER A 265 -15.83 -21.09 -2.25
CA SER A 265 -15.22 -21.37 -3.56
C SER A 265 -16.21 -21.27 -4.73
N SER A 266 -17.51 -21.44 -4.48
CA SER A 266 -18.57 -21.35 -5.48
C SER A 266 -19.16 -19.93 -5.65
N ILE A 267 -18.86 -18.98 -4.76
CA ILE A 267 -19.48 -17.63 -4.82
C ILE A 267 -18.78 -16.83 -5.91
N GLN A 268 -19.51 -16.43 -6.94
CA GLN A 268 -18.97 -15.64 -8.05
C GLN A 268 -18.62 -14.20 -7.58
N ILE A 269 -17.64 -13.56 -8.22
CA ILE A 269 -17.15 -12.22 -7.81
C ILE A 269 -18.26 -11.16 -7.89
N ASP A 270 -19.19 -11.27 -8.84
CA ASP A 270 -20.37 -10.40 -8.99
C ASP A 270 -21.40 -10.54 -7.85
N GLN A 271 -21.30 -11.60 -7.06
CA GLN A 271 -22.07 -11.77 -5.82
C GLN A 271 -21.40 -11.11 -4.61
N LEU A 272 -20.12 -10.74 -4.75
CA LEU A 272 -19.42 -9.79 -3.89
C LEU A 272 -19.80 -8.37 -4.32
N HIS A 273 -19.34 -7.34 -3.61
CA HIS A 273 -19.64 -5.95 -3.94
C HIS A 273 -21.11 -5.53 -3.80
N LYS A 274 -21.82 -6.09 -2.81
CA LYS A 274 -23.24 -5.79 -2.53
C LYS A 274 -23.48 -5.48 -1.05
N GLY A 275 -24.36 -4.51 -0.82
CA GLY A 275 -24.82 -4.15 0.51
C GLY A 275 -23.93 -3.16 1.26
N TYR A 276 -23.20 -2.28 0.56
CA TYR A 276 -22.37 -1.28 1.21
C TYR A 276 -23.16 -0.22 1.96
N LEU A 277 -22.66 0.21 3.11
CA LEU A 277 -23.00 1.48 3.73
C LEU A 277 -21.74 2.34 3.75
N THR A 278 -21.83 3.56 3.23
CA THR A 278 -20.77 4.56 3.40
C THR A 278 -20.52 4.84 4.89
N PRO A 279 -19.35 5.36 5.29
CA PRO A 279 -19.09 5.70 6.69
C PRO A 279 -20.17 6.61 7.30
N LYS A 280 -20.70 7.55 6.52
CA LYS A 280 -21.80 8.43 6.93
C LYS A 280 -23.09 7.65 7.20
N GLU A 281 -23.56 6.87 6.22
CA GLU A 281 -24.78 6.05 6.38
C GLU A 281 -24.64 5.03 7.53
N TRP A 282 -23.45 4.46 7.68
CA TRP A 282 -23.12 3.56 8.79
C TRP A 282 -23.24 4.28 10.13
N HIS A 283 -22.60 5.45 10.28
CA HIS A 283 -22.66 6.23 11.52
C HIS A 283 -24.11 6.58 11.89
N GLU A 284 -24.90 7.08 10.92
CA GLU A 284 -26.32 7.37 11.13
C GLU A 284 -27.10 6.11 11.55
N ARG A 285 -26.78 4.96 10.96
CA ARG A 285 -27.42 3.69 11.31
C ARG A 285 -27.06 3.24 12.73
N ILE A 286 -25.78 3.27 13.11
CA ILE A 286 -25.32 2.88 14.45
C ILE A 286 -25.82 3.87 15.51
N ALA A 287 -25.86 5.17 15.23
CA ALA A 287 -26.41 6.17 16.13
C ALA A 287 -27.89 5.89 16.46
N LYS A 288 -28.70 5.54 15.45
CA LYS A 288 -30.10 5.12 15.64
C LYS A 288 -30.22 3.86 16.50
N LEU A 289 -29.35 2.86 16.30
CA LEU A 289 -29.33 1.66 17.14
C LEU A 289 -28.98 1.95 18.61
N ASN A 290 -28.17 2.98 18.86
CA ASN A 290 -27.73 3.35 20.20
C ASN A 290 -28.71 4.27 20.94
N ASN A 291 -29.49 5.09 20.22
CA ASN A 291 -30.46 6.03 20.79
C ASN A 291 -31.77 5.30 21.18
N LYS A 292 -31.72 4.60 22.32
CA LYS A 292 -32.73 3.65 22.81
C LYS A 292 -33.96 4.25 23.52
N ASN A 293 -34.37 5.48 23.22
CA ASN A 293 -35.48 6.15 23.94
C ASN A 293 -36.81 6.26 23.17
N ASP A 294 -36.89 5.76 21.95
CA ASP A 294 -38.16 5.74 21.22
C ASP A 294 -38.91 4.47 21.63
N GLY A 295 -39.95 4.61 22.45
CA GLY A 295 -40.72 3.52 23.10
C GLY A 295 -41.48 2.54 22.19
N ASN A 296 -40.95 2.24 21.01
CA ASN A 296 -41.44 1.23 20.08
C ASN A 296 -40.56 -0.03 20.21
N GLY A 297 -41.15 -1.15 20.64
CA GLY A 297 -40.46 -2.41 21.00
C GLY A 297 -39.79 -3.18 19.85
N ASP A 298 -39.37 -2.51 18.78
CA ASP A 298 -38.85 -3.07 17.52
C ASP A 298 -37.30 -3.24 17.52
N ASN A 299 -36.66 -2.99 18.67
CA ASN A 299 -35.20 -2.88 18.84
C ASN A 299 -34.41 -4.19 18.75
N ASN A 300 -35.06 -5.33 18.51
CA ASN A 300 -34.37 -6.61 18.31
C ASN A 300 -34.17 -6.93 16.83
N ASP A 301 -34.54 -6.05 15.91
CA ASP A 301 -34.64 -6.41 14.49
C ASP A 301 -33.37 -6.16 13.68
N THR A 302 -32.37 -5.49 14.27
CA THR A 302 -31.06 -5.31 13.65
C THR A 302 -29.98 -6.00 14.48
N ILE A 303 -29.15 -6.79 13.82
CA ILE A 303 -27.95 -7.38 14.41
C ILE A 303 -26.72 -6.71 13.84
N LEU A 304 -25.79 -6.34 14.72
CA LEU A 304 -24.46 -5.87 14.34
C LEU A 304 -23.45 -6.98 14.64
N ILE A 305 -22.58 -7.31 13.67
CA ILE A 305 -21.59 -8.39 13.78
C ILE A 305 -20.20 -7.84 13.50
N ASP A 306 -19.27 -8.09 14.41
CA ASP A 306 -17.84 -7.85 14.19
C ASP A 306 -17.24 -9.05 13.45
N CYS A 307 -16.81 -8.87 12.20
CA CYS A 307 -16.19 -9.94 11.41
C CYS A 307 -14.67 -10.04 11.66
N ARG A 308 -14.14 -9.38 12.70
CA ARG A 308 -12.73 -9.44 13.06
C ARG A 308 -12.42 -10.66 13.95
N ASN A 309 -11.13 -10.89 14.20
CA ASN A 309 -10.72 -11.96 15.11
C ASN A 309 -10.82 -11.49 16.57
N THR A 310 -10.81 -12.43 17.51
CA THR A 310 -10.95 -12.14 18.96
C THR A 310 -9.93 -11.12 19.48
N LYS A 311 -8.69 -11.10 18.97
CA LYS A 311 -7.66 -10.13 19.41
C LYS A 311 -8.04 -8.71 18.98
N GLU A 312 -8.51 -8.55 17.75
CA GLU A 312 -8.99 -7.27 17.22
C GLU A 312 -10.25 -6.79 17.96
N CYS A 313 -11.20 -7.70 18.23
CA CYS A 313 -12.42 -7.39 18.99
C CYS A 313 -12.12 -6.93 20.42
N ALA A 314 -11.12 -7.54 21.06
CA ALA A 314 -10.72 -7.24 22.45
C ALA A 314 -10.09 -5.85 22.63
N ILE A 315 -9.47 -5.29 21.58
CA ILE A 315 -8.92 -3.93 21.62
C ILE A 315 -10.05 -2.88 21.68
N GLY A 316 -11.16 -3.13 20.97
CA GLY A 316 -12.32 -2.26 20.94
C GLY A 316 -13.24 -2.61 19.77
N ASN A 317 -14.53 -2.35 19.93
CA ASN A 317 -15.57 -2.72 18.96
C ASN A 317 -16.74 -1.71 19.01
N PHE A 318 -17.60 -1.73 17.99
CA PHE A 318 -18.83 -0.94 18.03
C PHE A 318 -19.76 -1.49 19.12
N ALA A 319 -20.30 -0.58 19.94
CA ALA A 319 -21.19 -0.93 21.04
C ALA A 319 -22.37 -1.80 20.56
N GLY A 320 -22.63 -2.89 21.28
CA GLY A 320 -23.71 -3.84 20.95
C GLY A 320 -23.41 -4.78 19.77
N SER A 321 -22.20 -4.76 19.21
CA SER A 321 -21.81 -5.75 18.20
C SER A 321 -21.65 -7.15 18.80
N LEU A 322 -22.10 -8.15 18.06
CA LEU A 322 -21.84 -9.55 18.34
C LEU A 322 -20.40 -9.88 17.93
N ASP A 323 -19.64 -10.44 18.85
CA ASP A 323 -18.34 -11.05 18.59
C ASP A 323 -18.51 -12.55 18.30
N PRO A 324 -18.22 -13.02 17.08
CA PRO A 324 -18.23 -14.44 16.74
C PRO A 324 -17.17 -15.27 17.47
N GLN A 325 -16.22 -14.63 18.17
CA GLN A 325 -15.09 -15.26 18.86
C GLN A 325 -14.24 -16.13 17.94
N THR A 326 -14.07 -15.69 16.68
CA THR A 326 -13.24 -16.41 15.71
C THR A 326 -11.76 -16.07 15.91
N THR A 327 -10.90 -17.08 15.92
CA THR A 327 -9.44 -16.87 15.88
C THR A 327 -8.93 -16.69 14.45
N THR A 328 -9.63 -17.29 13.48
CA THR A 328 -9.38 -17.17 12.04
C THR A 328 -10.69 -17.06 11.27
N PHE A 329 -10.72 -16.31 10.17
CA PHE A 329 -11.97 -16.02 9.45
C PHE A 329 -12.63 -17.26 8.82
N ASN A 330 -11.89 -18.34 8.57
CA ASN A 330 -12.47 -19.61 8.10
C ASN A 330 -13.47 -20.25 9.08
N GLN A 331 -13.51 -19.80 10.33
CA GLN A 331 -14.49 -20.23 11.33
C GLN A 331 -15.82 -19.46 11.22
N PHE A 332 -15.83 -18.29 10.59
CA PHE A 332 -17.01 -17.44 10.48
C PHE A 332 -18.19 -18.13 9.77
N PRO A 333 -18.01 -18.87 8.65
CA PRO A 333 -19.11 -19.62 8.04
C PRO A 333 -19.79 -20.59 9.00
N LYS A 334 -18.99 -21.39 9.72
CA LYS A 334 -19.52 -22.31 10.74
C LYS A 334 -20.27 -21.56 11.83
N TRP A 335 -19.73 -20.43 12.30
CA TRP A 335 -20.41 -19.62 13.30
C TRP A 335 -21.78 -19.14 12.82
N VAL A 336 -21.90 -18.68 11.58
CA VAL A 336 -23.20 -18.28 10.99
C VAL A 336 -24.16 -19.48 10.94
N ASP A 337 -23.69 -20.66 10.51
CA ASP A 337 -24.49 -21.88 10.47
C ASP A 337 -25.03 -22.28 11.85
N ASP A 338 -24.18 -22.26 12.88
CA ASP A 338 -24.55 -22.59 14.26
C ASP A 338 -25.49 -21.53 14.88
N HIS A 339 -25.44 -20.28 14.38
CA HIS A 339 -26.19 -19.13 14.91
C HIS A 339 -27.32 -18.64 14.01
N LYS A 340 -27.76 -19.43 13.02
CA LYS A 340 -28.90 -19.05 12.14
C LYS A 340 -30.11 -18.60 12.94
N HIS A 341 -30.41 -19.25 14.06
CA HIS A 341 -31.52 -18.89 14.95
C HIS A 341 -31.45 -17.45 15.46
N LYS A 342 -30.25 -16.86 15.62
CA LYS A 342 -30.08 -15.45 16.01
C LYS A 342 -30.38 -14.51 14.84
N LEU A 343 -30.05 -14.93 13.63
CA LEU A 343 -30.17 -14.12 12.41
C LEU A 343 -31.56 -14.21 11.74
N ARG A 344 -32.30 -15.30 11.97
CA ARG A 344 -33.63 -15.51 11.40
C ARG A 344 -34.60 -14.41 11.82
N ASN A 345 -35.43 -13.98 10.88
CA ASN A 345 -36.47 -12.96 11.03
C ASN A 345 -35.96 -11.56 11.43
N LYS A 346 -34.63 -11.33 11.39
CA LYS A 346 -34.08 -10.00 11.59
C LYS A 346 -34.33 -9.16 10.34
N LYS A 347 -34.78 -7.92 10.53
CA LYS A 347 -34.93 -6.94 9.44
C LYS A 347 -33.58 -6.58 8.83
N SER A 348 -32.50 -6.54 9.63
CA SER A 348 -31.19 -6.10 9.17
C SER A 348 -30.03 -6.85 9.86
N VAL A 349 -29.01 -7.22 9.08
CA VAL A 349 -27.72 -7.69 9.58
C VAL A 349 -26.64 -6.75 9.04
N LEU A 350 -25.97 -6.07 9.96
CA LEU A 350 -24.88 -5.14 9.72
C LEU A 350 -23.56 -5.80 10.09
N MET A 351 -22.57 -5.70 9.22
CA MET A 351 -21.24 -6.25 9.45
C MET A 351 -20.15 -5.20 9.24
N TYR A 352 -19.06 -5.34 9.98
CA TYR A 352 -17.87 -4.55 9.77
C TYR A 352 -16.62 -5.38 10.02
N CYS A 353 -15.51 -4.92 9.48
CA CYS A 353 -14.19 -5.43 9.81
C CYS A 353 -13.17 -4.30 9.62
N THR A 354 -11.89 -4.60 9.76
CA THR A 354 -10.80 -3.63 9.65
C THR A 354 -10.79 -2.88 8.32
N GLY A 355 -10.70 -3.63 7.23
CA GLY A 355 -10.49 -3.07 5.88
C GLY A 355 -11.63 -3.29 4.88
N GLY A 356 -12.72 -3.96 5.25
CA GLY A 356 -13.84 -4.29 4.35
C GLY A 356 -13.77 -5.67 3.70
N ILE A 357 -12.58 -6.17 3.34
CA ILE A 357 -12.43 -7.43 2.58
C ILE A 357 -13.11 -8.67 3.22
N ARG A 358 -13.09 -8.80 4.55
CA ARG A 358 -13.79 -9.90 5.24
C ARG A 358 -15.32 -9.77 5.10
N CYS A 359 -15.83 -8.55 5.10
CA CYS A 359 -17.27 -8.28 4.98
C CYS A 359 -17.82 -8.57 3.58
N GLU A 360 -16.99 -8.47 2.54
CA GLU A 360 -17.36 -8.90 1.19
C GLU A 360 -17.81 -10.37 1.22
N LYS A 361 -16.95 -11.24 1.77
CA LYS A 361 -17.21 -12.68 1.90
C LYS A 361 -18.26 -13.00 2.98
N ALA A 362 -18.20 -12.35 4.14
CA ALA A 362 -19.15 -12.58 5.23
C ALA A 362 -20.58 -12.27 4.80
N SER A 363 -20.79 -11.11 4.14
CA SER A 363 -22.11 -10.70 3.69
C SER A 363 -22.67 -11.60 2.58
N ALA A 364 -21.82 -12.01 1.63
CA ALA A 364 -22.22 -12.98 0.62
C ALA A 364 -22.60 -14.33 1.24
N TYR A 365 -21.85 -14.79 2.23
CA TYR A 365 -22.17 -16.03 2.93
C TYR A 365 -23.48 -15.93 3.73
N VAL A 366 -23.70 -14.87 4.50
CA VAL A 366 -24.94 -14.68 5.25
C VAL A 366 -26.14 -14.66 4.31
N ARG A 367 -26.08 -13.93 3.18
CA ARG A 367 -27.14 -13.94 2.17
C ARG A 367 -27.40 -15.35 1.63
N LYS A 368 -26.35 -16.10 1.28
CA LYS A 368 -26.46 -17.48 0.79
C LYS A 368 -27.05 -18.43 1.85
N ALA A 369 -26.60 -18.33 3.09
CA ALA A 369 -26.94 -19.25 4.16
C ALA A 369 -28.34 -18.99 4.76
N MET A 370 -28.81 -17.74 4.71
CA MET A 370 -30.10 -17.32 5.28
C MET A 370 -31.21 -17.21 4.23
N GLY A 371 -30.87 -16.92 2.97
CA GLY A 371 -31.85 -16.62 1.93
C GLY A 371 -32.84 -15.54 2.40
N ASP A 372 -34.13 -15.75 2.14
CA ASP A 372 -35.21 -14.83 2.52
C ASP A 372 -35.57 -14.87 4.02
N SER A 373 -34.86 -15.68 4.82
CA SER A 373 -35.10 -15.75 6.28
C SER A 373 -34.48 -14.57 7.05
N VAL A 374 -33.83 -13.64 6.37
CA VAL A 374 -33.30 -12.38 6.92
C VAL A 374 -33.65 -11.26 5.94
N GLY A 375 -33.88 -10.05 6.45
CA GLY A 375 -34.13 -8.88 5.61
C GLY A 375 -32.86 -8.42 4.88
N GLU A 376 -32.38 -7.22 5.17
CA GLU A 376 -31.18 -6.71 4.50
C GLU A 376 -29.88 -7.20 5.15
N VAL A 377 -28.86 -7.43 4.33
CA VAL A 377 -27.50 -7.76 4.77
C VAL A 377 -26.55 -6.69 4.24
N ARG A 378 -26.07 -5.83 5.13
CA ARG A 378 -25.25 -4.66 4.80
C ARG A 378 -23.92 -4.67 5.54
N HIS A 379 -22.93 -3.93 5.04
CA HIS A 379 -21.64 -3.80 5.72
C HIS A 379 -20.95 -2.46 5.48
N LEU A 380 -20.07 -2.07 6.41
CA LEU A 380 -19.30 -0.82 6.34
C LEU A 380 -18.32 -0.83 5.17
N GLN A 381 -18.53 0.07 4.21
CA GLN A 381 -17.67 0.25 3.05
C GLN A 381 -16.28 0.72 3.48
N GLY A 382 -15.25 -0.07 3.18
CA GLY A 382 -13.88 0.23 3.60
C GLY A 382 -13.56 -0.17 5.05
N GLY A 383 -14.51 -0.73 5.80
CA GLY A 383 -14.27 -1.11 7.19
C GLY A 383 -13.97 0.08 8.11
N ILE A 384 -13.50 -0.19 9.32
CA ILE A 384 -13.33 0.82 10.38
C ILE A 384 -12.19 1.83 10.14
N HIS A 385 -11.31 1.57 9.16
CA HIS A 385 -10.21 2.48 8.80
C HIS A 385 -10.68 3.70 7.99
N LYS A 386 -11.95 3.75 7.59
CA LYS A 386 -12.55 4.80 6.76
C LYS A 386 -13.69 5.44 7.55
#